data_AF-A0A2I2FMH0-F1
#
_entry.id   AF-A0A2I2FMH0-F1
#
_cell.length_a   1.000
_cell.length_b   1.000
_cell.length_c   1.000
_cell.angle_alpha   90.00
_cell.angle_beta   90.00
_cell.angle_gamma   90.00
#
_symmetry.space_group_name_H-M   'P 1'
#
loop_
_entity.id
_entity.type
_entity.pdbx_description
1 polymer ?
#
loop_
_entity_poly.entity_id
_entity_poly.type
_entity_poly.pdbx_seq_one_letter_code
_entity_poly.pdbx_strand_id
1 'polypeptide(L)'
;MSWCNSWIDNLGLPIPDNVIISMDDRRQGAIADLISQLHETREELLSGSRGCGYECSSIVYGALTKQMQSNALLWPRPEVPFLNLNYMSLVQRVSSFKSPGWYGGSPYFSSYPHSCVDSSFKSLFGKSNDIIEGLDLDSLIHGSTG
;
A
#
# COMPACT_ATOMS: atom_id res chain seq x y z
N MET A 1 -3.05 -16.83 -1.62
CA MET A 1 -2.62 -15.59 -2.30
C MET A 1 -1.78 -14.69 -1.40
N SER A 2 -2.30 -14.19 -0.25
CA SER A 2 -1.60 -13.20 0.59
C SER A 2 -0.20 -13.55 1.09
N TRP A 3 0.08 -14.83 1.31
CA TRP A 3 1.33 -15.33 1.88
C TRP A 3 2.37 -15.73 0.82
N CYS A 4 1.98 -15.85 -0.44
CA CYS A 4 2.91 -16.25 -1.50
C CYS A 4 3.87 -15.10 -1.81
N ASN A 5 5.17 -15.39 -1.79
CA ASN A 5 6.25 -14.45 -2.10
C ASN A 5 6.86 -14.68 -3.50
N SER A 6 6.28 -15.58 -4.29
CA SER A 6 6.72 -15.94 -5.64
C SER A 6 5.50 -16.12 -6.56
N TRP A 7 5.73 -16.73 -7.72
CA TRP A 7 4.66 -17.28 -8.55
C TRP A 7 3.80 -18.27 -7.76
N ILE A 8 2.50 -18.24 -8.03
CA ILE A 8 1.58 -19.26 -7.55
C ILE A 8 1.69 -20.46 -8.50
N ASP A 9 1.82 -21.65 -7.91
CA ASP A 9 1.92 -22.93 -8.61
C ASP A 9 0.85 -23.89 -8.10
N ASN A 10 0.47 -24.87 -8.92
CA ASN A 10 -0.50 -25.89 -8.56
C ASN A 10 0.07 -26.94 -7.58
N LEU A 11 1.38 -26.94 -7.32
CA LEU A 11 2.06 -27.87 -6.40
C LEU A 11 1.80 -29.35 -6.75
N GLY A 12 1.58 -29.66 -8.04
CA GLY A 12 1.23 -31.00 -8.52
C GLY A 12 -0.23 -31.40 -8.31
N LEU A 13 -1.09 -30.49 -7.84
CA LEU A 13 -2.52 -30.71 -7.73
C LEU A 13 -3.21 -30.47 -9.09
N PRO A 14 -4.34 -31.15 -9.38
CA PRO A 14 -5.09 -30.97 -10.62
C PRO A 14 -5.93 -29.68 -10.60
N ILE A 15 -5.29 -28.55 -10.33
CA ILE A 15 -5.90 -27.23 -10.36
C ILE A 15 -5.78 -26.69 -11.79
N PRO A 16 -6.88 -26.25 -12.43
CA PRO A 16 -6.83 -25.67 -13.76
C PRO A 16 -5.89 -24.46 -13.86
N ASP A 17 -5.12 -24.37 -14.94
CA ASP A 17 -4.12 -23.31 -15.14
C ASP A 17 -4.74 -21.90 -15.11
N ASN A 18 -5.97 -21.74 -15.62
CA ASN A 18 -6.69 -20.46 -15.58
C ASN A 18 -6.96 -19.98 -14.15
N VAL A 19 -7.18 -20.90 -13.20
CA VAL A 19 -7.33 -20.58 -11.78
C VAL A 19 -5.98 -20.13 -11.20
N ILE A 20 -4.89 -20.84 -11.50
CA ILE A 20 -3.54 -20.48 -11.03
C ILE A 20 -3.12 -19.10 -11.54
N ILE A 21 -3.34 -18.81 -12.82
CA ILE A 21 -3.06 -17.51 -13.42
C ILE A 21 -3.89 -16.42 -12.73
N SER A 22 -5.20 -16.63 -12.59
CA SER A 22 -6.09 -15.66 -11.93
C SER A 22 -5.70 -15.39 -10.47
N MET A 23 -5.18 -16.41 -9.77
CA MET A 23 -4.67 -16.24 -8.41
C MET A 23 -3.40 -15.39 -8.39
N ASP A 24 -2.46 -15.59 -9.31
CA ASP A 24 -1.24 -14.77 -9.37
C ASP A 24 -1.58 -13.34 -9.79
N ASP A 25 -2.43 -13.15 -10.79
CA ASP A 25 -2.90 -11.82 -11.23
C ASP A 25 -3.51 -11.04 -10.07
N ARG A 26 -4.36 -11.67 -9.25
CA ARG A 26 -4.97 -11.02 -8.08
C ARG A 26 -3.94 -10.71 -6.99
N ARG A 27 -2.92 -11.56 -6.82
CA ARG A 27 -1.79 -11.29 -5.92
C ARG A 27 -0.98 -10.10 -6.39
N GLN A 28 -0.62 -10.06 -7.67
CA GLN A 28 0.19 -9.01 -8.27
C GLN A 28 -0.58 -7.68 -8.25
N GLY A 29 -1.86 -7.69 -8.62
CA GLY A 29 -2.74 -6.52 -8.58
C GLY A 29 -2.83 -5.91 -7.18
N ALA A 30 -3.11 -6.72 -6.16
CA ALA A 30 -3.21 -6.23 -4.78
C ALA A 30 -1.90 -5.59 -4.28
N ILE A 31 -0.74 -6.14 -4.66
CA ILE A 31 0.56 -5.54 -4.34
C ILE A 31 0.75 -4.24 -5.13
N ALA A 32 0.46 -4.23 -6.43
CA ALA A 32 0.57 -3.05 -7.28
C ALA A 32 -0.27 -1.89 -6.76
N ASP A 33 -1.51 -2.14 -6.36
CA ASP A 33 -2.44 -1.12 -5.86
C ASP A 33 -1.89 -0.44 -4.60
N LEU A 34 -1.39 -1.22 -3.64
CA LEU A 34 -0.83 -0.67 -2.41
C LEU A 34 0.48 0.11 -2.67
N ILE A 35 1.34 -0.38 -3.56
CA ILE A 35 2.55 0.36 -3.96
C ILE A 35 2.18 1.66 -4.68
N SER A 36 1.23 1.62 -5.62
CA SER A 36 0.74 2.81 -6.33
C SER A 36 0.17 3.83 -5.37
N GLN A 37 -0.68 3.43 -4.42
CA GLN A 37 -1.24 4.32 -3.40
C GLN A 37 -0.14 5.05 -2.60
N LEU A 38 0.94 4.36 -2.21
CA LEU A 38 2.06 4.99 -1.49
C LEU A 38 2.76 6.05 -2.34
N HIS A 39 3.05 5.73 -3.60
CA HIS A 39 3.70 6.65 -4.51
C HIS A 39 2.81 7.84 -4.88
N GLU A 40 1.53 7.62 -5.17
CA GLU A 40 0.56 8.67 -5.46
C GLU A 40 0.39 9.61 -4.26
N THR A 41 0.20 9.06 -3.05
CA THR A 41 0.11 9.86 -1.81
C THR A 41 1.38 10.70 -1.62
N ARG A 42 2.56 10.14 -1.90
CA ARG A 42 3.83 10.87 -1.82
C ARG A 42 3.88 12.04 -2.82
N GLU A 43 3.46 11.82 -4.07
CA GLU A 43 3.45 12.89 -5.09
C GLU A 43 2.41 13.98 -4.78
N GLU A 44 1.25 13.61 -4.24
CA GLU A 44 0.22 14.57 -3.79
C GLU A 44 0.73 15.44 -2.62
N LEU A 45 1.50 14.86 -1.70
CA LEU A 45 2.14 15.61 -0.62
C LEU A 45 3.27 16.51 -1.14
N LEU A 46 4.05 16.04 -2.13
CA LEU A 46 5.12 16.82 -2.74
C LEU A 46 4.59 18.04 -3.51
N SER A 47 3.50 17.85 -4.27
CA SER A 47 2.84 18.92 -5.01
C SER A 47 2.07 19.89 -4.11
N GLY A 48 1.77 19.47 -2.87
CA GLY A 48 0.95 20.22 -1.93
C GLY A 48 -0.56 20.10 -2.19
N SER A 49 -0.99 19.19 -3.07
CA SER A 49 -2.42 18.90 -3.28
C SER A 49 -3.05 18.10 -2.14
N ARG A 50 -2.23 17.50 -1.26
CA ARG A 50 -2.64 16.83 -0.02
C ARG A 50 -2.01 17.47 1.21
N GLY A 51 -2.71 17.41 2.35
CA GLY A 51 -2.35 18.09 3.59
C GLY A 51 -3.14 19.38 3.79
N CYS A 52 -3.21 19.88 5.03
CA CYS A 52 -3.97 21.09 5.36
C CYS A 52 -3.15 22.40 5.21
N GLY A 53 -1.93 22.32 4.66
CA GLY A 53 -1.01 23.46 4.52
C GLY A 53 0.41 23.01 4.19
N TYR A 54 1.29 23.98 3.89
CA TYR A 54 2.66 23.74 3.44
C TYR A 54 3.50 22.93 4.44
N GLU A 55 3.42 23.26 5.73
CA GLU A 55 4.14 22.54 6.78
C GLU A 55 3.64 21.10 6.88
N CYS A 56 2.32 20.89 6.82
CA CYS A 56 1.73 19.56 6.87
C CYS A 56 2.18 18.71 5.69
N SER A 57 2.04 19.22 4.46
CA SER A 57 2.41 18.47 3.26
C SER A 57 3.90 18.13 3.25
N SER A 58 4.76 19.09 3.60
CA SER A 58 6.21 18.92 3.65
C SER A 58 6.66 17.91 4.72
N ILE A 59 6.10 18.00 5.94
CA ILE A 59 6.46 17.12 7.05
C ILE A 59 6.00 15.69 6.76
N VAL A 60 4.77 15.51 6.28
CA VAL A 60 4.22 14.19 5.96
C VAL A 60 4.94 13.58 4.75
N TYR A 61 5.24 14.37 3.72
CA TYR A 61 6.06 13.93 2.57
C TYR A 61 7.42 13.39 3.02
N GLY A 62 8.13 14.15 3.87
CA GLY A 62 9.45 13.74 4.37
C GLY A 62 9.37 12.47 5.22
N ALA A 63 8.34 12.34 6.06
CA ALA A 63 8.12 11.15 6.86
C ALA A 63 7.79 9.93 5.99
N LEU A 64 6.89 10.07 5.01
CA LEU A 64 6.48 8.98 4.12
C LEU A 64 7.66 8.51 3.28
N THR A 65 8.42 9.45 2.70
CA THR A 65 9.61 9.14 1.92
C THR A 65 10.65 8.35 2.73
N LYS A 66 10.87 8.72 4.01
CA LYS A 66 11.77 7.97 4.90
C LYS A 66 11.26 6.56 5.20
N GLN A 67 9.97 6.41 5.49
CA GLN A 67 9.36 5.09 5.72
C GLN A 67 9.48 4.19 4.49
N MET A 68 9.13 4.70 3.30
CA MET A 68 9.25 3.98 2.03
C MET A 68 10.71 3.58 1.76
N GLN A 69 11.68 4.48 1.97
CA GLN A 69 13.10 4.16 1.80
C GLN A 69 13.56 3.05 2.74
N SER A 70 13.21 3.14 4.02
CA SER A 70 13.63 2.14 5.02
C SER A 70 13.02 0.76 4.81
N ASN A 71 11.92 0.66 4.05
CA ASN A 71 11.22 -0.58 3.72
C ASN A 71 11.48 -1.06 2.29
N ALA A 72 12.42 -0.44 1.57
CA ALA A 72 12.73 -0.74 0.16
C ALA A 72 11.52 -0.61 -0.79
N LEU A 73 10.68 0.40 -0.56
CA LEU A 73 9.49 0.71 -1.37
C LEU A 73 9.64 2.01 -2.17
N LEU A 74 10.69 2.80 -1.96
CA LEU A 74 10.89 4.08 -2.64
C LEU A 74 11.63 3.94 -3.98
N TRP A 75 12.87 3.41 -3.93
CA TRP A 75 13.72 3.26 -5.10
C TRP A 75 14.70 2.08 -4.93
N PRO A 76 14.84 1.19 -5.93
CA PRO A 76 13.95 1.05 -7.08
C PRO A 76 12.51 0.76 -6.63
N ARG A 77 11.53 1.26 -7.39
CA ARG A 77 10.12 0.94 -7.13
C ARG A 77 9.93 -0.56 -7.36
N PRO A 78 9.27 -1.31 -6.45
CA PRO A 78 8.92 -2.70 -6.72
C PRO A 78 8.05 -2.79 -7.99
N GLU A 79 8.35 -3.76 -8.85
CA GLU A 79 7.65 -3.98 -10.11
C GLU A 79 7.24 -5.44 -10.28
N VAL A 80 6.31 -5.68 -11.20
CA VAL A 80 5.88 -7.04 -11.55
C VAL A 80 7.00 -7.81 -12.28
N PRO A 81 7.15 -9.12 -12.04
CA PRO A 81 6.51 -9.88 -10.97
C PRO A 81 7.10 -9.49 -9.60
N PHE A 82 6.24 -9.24 -8.60
CA PHE A 82 6.66 -8.87 -7.25
C PHE A 82 7.26 -10.07 -6.50
N LEU A 83 8.44 -10.50 -6.92
CA LEU A 83 9.19 -11.60 -6.32
C LEU A 83 9.75 -11.17 -4.96
N ASN A 84 9.77 -12.12 -4.03
CA ASN A 84 10.19 -11.94 -2.63
C ASN A 84 9.33 -10.93 -1.84
N LEU A 85 8.17 -10.54 -2.38
CA LEU A 85 7.23 -9.64 -1.75
C LEU A 85 5.87 -10.32 -1.67
N ASN A 86 5.44 -10.66 -0.46
CA ASN A 86 4.08 -11.14 -0.22
C ASN A 86 3.20 -10.00 0.31
N TYR A 87 1.93 -10.02 -0.06
CA TYR A 87 0.98 -8.95 0.23
C TYR A 87 0.78 -8.73 1.73
N MET A 88 0.67 -9.79 2.52
CA MET A 88 0.47 -9.68 3.97
C MET A 88 1.62 -8.93 4.65
N SER A 89 2.86 -9.29 4.32
CA SER A 89 4.04 -8.62 4.87
C SER A 89 4.11 -7.15 4.44
N LEU A 90 3.68 -6.82 3.22
CA LEU A 90 3.61 -5.45 2.74
C LEU A 90 2.58 -4.64 3.54
N VAL A 91 1.36 -5.17 3.72
CA VAL A 91 0.31 -4.54 4.54
C VAL A 91 0.79 -4.31 5.97
N GLN A 92 1.45 -5.30 6.59
CA GLN A 92 2.01 -5.18 7.93
C GLN A 92 3.08 -4.09 8.02
N ARG A 93 4.00 -4.02 7.05
CA ARG A 93 5.01 -2.97 6.97
C ARG A 93 4.37 -1.59 6.88
N VAL A 94 3.44 -1.38 5.94
CA VAL A 94 2.75 -0.10 5.76
C VAL A 94 1.97 0.30 7.01
N SER A 95 1.27 -0.66 7.63
CA SER A 95 0.52 -0.43 8.88
C SER A 95 1.41 -0.06 10.05
N SER A 96 2.69 -0.45 10.02
CA SER A 96 3.69 -0.14 11.05
C SER A 96 4.42 1.18 10.82
N PHE A 97 4.15 1.89 9.71
CA PHE A 97 4.80 3.17 9.43
C PHE A 97 4.55 4.16 10.57
N LYS A 98 5.63 4.75 11.07
CA LYS A 98 5.56 5.76 12.12
C LYS A 98 5.12 7.10 11.53
N SER A 99 3.93 7.55 11.89
CA SER A 99 3.42 8.89 11.56
C SER A 99 4.33 10.00 12.14
N PRO A 100 4.50 11.12 11.43
CA PRO A 100 5.18 12.29 11.99
C PRO A 100 4.37 12.91 13.14
N GLY A 101 5.09 13.51 14.10
CA GLY A 101 4.50 14.30 15.16
C GLY A 101 5.17 15.67 15.20
N TRP A 102 4.38 16.73 15.20
CA TRP A 102 4.85 18.10 15.33
C TRP A 102 3.77 18.95 15.98
N TYR A 103 4.14 20.15 16.41
CA TYR A 103 3.23 21.08 17.06
C TYR A 103 2.93 22.25 16.13
N GLY A 104 1.66 22.64 16.08
CA GLY A 104 1.22 23.90 15.49
C GLY A 104 1.14 24.99 16.55
N GLY A 105 1.54 26.20 16.21
CA GLY A 105 1.38 27.35 17.09
C GLY A 105 2.13 28.58 16.60
N SER A 106 1.50 29.74 16.74
CA SER A 106 2.16 31.04 16.69
C SER A 106 2.93 31.25 18.00
N PRO A 107 4.06 32.00 18.01
CA PRO A 107 4.84 32.28 19.22
C PRO A 107 4.05 32.91 20.38
N TYR A 108 2.83 33.40 20.14
CA TYR A 108 1.96 34.03 21.13
C TYR A 108 0.90 33.11 21.76
N PHE A 109 0.74 31.88 21.27
CA PHE A 109 -0.26 30.93 21.78
C PHE A 109 0.38 29.62 22.24
N SER A 110 -0.33 28.89 23.11
CA SER A 110 0.09 27.55 23.52
C SER A 110 0.33 26.67 22.30
N SER A 111 1.43 25.91 22.36
CA SER A 111 1.79 24.91 21.38
C SER A 111 0.85 23.71 21.49
N TYR A 112 0.18 23.35 20.40
CA TYR A 112 -0.71 22.18 20.38
C TYR A 112 -0.22 21.16 19.35
N PRO A 113 -0.28 19.85 19.63
CA PRO A 113 0.02 18.83 18.64
C PRO A 113 -0.82 19.06 17.39
N HIS A 114 -0.18 19.09 16.22
CA HIS A 114 -0.90 19.20 14.97
C HIS A 114 -1.72 17.93 14.71
N SER A 115 -2.99 18.09 14.34
CA SER A 115 -3.89 16.98 14.03
C SER A 115 -4.78 17.37 12.85
N CYS A 116 -4.62 16.66 11.73
CA CYS A 116 -5.48 16.71 10.56
C CYS A 116 -5.63 15.31 9.93
N VAL A 117 -6.50 15.16 8.93
CA VAL A 117 -6.75 13.86 8.29
C VAL A 117 -5.48 13.25 7.67
N ASP A 118 -4.58 14.08 7.14
CA ASP A 118 -3.33 13.64 6.49
C ASP A 118 -2.14 13.56 7.46
N SER A 119 -2.29 13.97 8.72
CA SER A 119 -1.20 13.98 9.70
C SER A 119 -0.81 12.58 10.21
N SER A 120 -1.55 11.53 9.83
CA SER A 120 -1.35 10.16 10.29
C SER A 120 -1.44 9.15 9.15
N PHE A 121 -0.46 8.25 9.06
CA PHE A 121 -0.47 7.15 8.09
C PHE A 121 -1.61 6.16 8.30
N LYS A 122 -2.08 6.00 9.54
CA LYS A 122 -3.28 5.19 9.83
C LYS A 122 -4.52 5.74 9.12
N SER A 123 -4.62 7.06 8.99
CA SER A 123 -5.73 7.70 8.27
C SER A 123 -5.55 7.61 6.76
N LEU A 124 -4.30 7.74 6.28
CA LEU A 124 -3.98 7.73 4.85
C LEU A 124 -4.10 6.33 4.21
N PHE A 125 -3.64 5.29 4.89
CA PHE A 125 -3.58 3.93 4.34
C PHE A 125 -4.57 2.97 5.01
N GLY A 126 -5.31 3.44 6.02
CA GLY A 126 -6.33 2.66 6.72
C GLY A 126 -5.79 1.41 7.42
N LYS A 127 -6.71 0.55 7.87
CA LYS A 127 -6.40 -0.87 8.08
C LYS A 127 -6.61 -1.56 6.74
N SER A 128 -5.57 -1.69 5.93
CA SER A 128 -5.65 -2.55 4.75
C SER A 128 -5.93 -3.97 5.24
N ASN A 129 -6.89 -4.67 4.62
CA ASN A 129 -7.12 -6.08 4.90
C ASN A 129 -5.86 -6.84 4.48
N ASP A 130 -5.29 -7.66 5.37
CA ASP A 130 -4.10 -8.48 5.04
C ASP A 130 -4.47 -9.70 4.18
N ILE A 131 -5.76 -9.93 3.97
CA ILE A 131 -6.31 -11.01 3.15
C ILE A 131 -6.73 -10.48 1.78
N ILE A 132 -6.15 -11.06 0.73
CA ILE A 132 -6.63 -10.91 -0.65
C ILE A 132 -7.90 -11.74 -0.77
N GLU A 133 -8.98 -11.09 -1.20
CA GLU A 133 -10.28 -11.75 -1.43
C GLU A 133 -10.15 -12.93 -2.43
N GLY A 134 -10.91 -13.98 -2.18
CA GLY A 134 -10.90 -15.20 -2.98
C GLY A 134 -11.42 -15.01 -4.40
N LEU A 135 -11.15 -16.00 -5.26
CA LEU A 135 -11.69 -16.05 -6.61
C LEU A 135 -13.12 -16.59 -6.59
N ASP A 136 -13.98 -16.02 -7.43
CA ASP A 136 -15.25 -16.63 -7.79
C ASP A 136 -15.01 -17.62 -8.95
N LEU A 137 -15.12 -18.92 -8.65
CA LEU A 137 -14.79 -19.98 -9.60
C LEU A 137 -15.83 -20.13 -10.71
N ASP A 138 -17.08 -19.73 -10.48
CA ASP A 138 -18.15 -19.87 -11.48
C ASP A 138 -17.85 -19.00 -12.70
N SER A 139 -17.27 -17.82 -12.47
CA SER A 139 -16.81 -16.90 -13.53
C SER A 139 -15.69 -17.49 -14.42
N LEU A 140 -14.87 -18.39 -13.86
CA LEU A 140 -13.71 -18.99 -14.53
C LEU A 140 -14.06 -20.29 -15.26
N ILE A 141 -15.14 -20.95 -14.86
CA ILE A 141 -15.62 -22.20 -15.46
C ILE A 141 -16.55 -21.92 -16.64
N HIS A 142 -17.38 -20.87 -16.54
CA HIS A 142 -18.43 -20.61 -17.53
C HIS A 142 -18.08 -19.60 -18.62
N GLY A 143 -16.88 -19.01 -18.60
CA GLY A 143 -16.35 -18.15 -19.65
C GLY A 143 -17.34 -17.05 -20.04
N SER A 144 -17.31 -15.93 -19.30
CA SER A 144 -18.09 -14.69 -19.52
C SER A 144 -18.92 -14.71 -20.82
N THR A 145 -20.17 -15.14 -20.74
CA THR A 145 -21.14 -14.98 -21.83
C THR A 145 -21.43 -13.48 -21.95
N GLY A 146 -20.63 -12.79 -22.76
CA GLY A 146 -20.77 -11.38 -23.09
C GLY A 146 -20.31 -11.14 -24.52
#